data_AF-A0A0W0YL07-F1
#
_entry.id   AF-A0A0W0YL07-F1
#
_cell.length_a   1.000
_cell.length_b   1.000
_cell.length_c   1.000
_cell.angle_alpha   90.00
_cell.angle_beta   90.00
_cell.angle_gamma   90.00
#
_symmetry.space_group_name_H-M   'P 1'
#
loop_
_entity.id
_entity.type
_entity.pdbx_description
1 polymer ?
#
loop_
_entity_poly.entity_id
_entity_poly.type
_entity_poly.pdbx_seq_one_letter_code
_entity_poly.pdbx_strand_id
1 'polypeptide(L)' 'MLSIPTFILQVDEAFIAVIMRGDHRINLKKIKNISNSKKVLFATQEQIQLMTGANIGYVSLS' A
#
# COMPACT_ATOMS: atom_id res chain seq x y z
N MET A 1 -17.74 -13.27 -3.40
CA MET A 1 -16.35 -13.18 -3.87
C MET A 1 -15.67 -12.08 -3.04
N LEU A 2 -14.68 -12.43 -2.21
CA LEU A 2 -13.92 -11.44 -1.44
C LEU A 2 -12.71 -11.02 -2.27
N SER A 3 -12.52 -9.72 -2.48
CA SER A 3 -11.30 -9.21 -3.10
C SER A 3 -10.16 -9.20 -2.09
N ILE A 4 -8.92 -9.26 -2.59
CA ILE A 4 -7.70 -9.11 -1.79
C ILE A 4 -6.95 -7.90 -2.35
N PRO A 5 -7.34 -6.66 -2.00
CA PRO A 5 -6.65 -5.48 -2.48
C PRO A 5 -5.20 -5.41 -1.96
N THR A 6 -4.32 -4.97 -2.86
CA THR A 6 -2.94 -4.58 -2.55
C THR A 6 -2.84 -3.07 -2.57
N PHE A 7 -2.25 -2.50 -1.52
CA PHE A 7 -1.94 -1.08 -1.42
C PHE A 7 -0.43 -0.88 -1.38
N ILE A 8 0.10 0.07 -2.14
CA ILE A 8 1.48 0.53 -1.99
C ILE A 8 1.47 1.79 -1.12
N LEU A 9 2.23 1.75 -0.03
CA LEU A 9 2.36 2.87 0.90
C LEU A 9 3.79 3.37 0.92
N GLN A 10 3.94 4.69 0.98
CA GLN A 10 5.19 5.32 1.36
C GLN A 10 5.24 5.42 2.89
N VAL A 11 6.28 4.84 3.49
CA VAL A 11 6.54 4.80 4.92
C VAL A 11 7.91 5.43 5.16
N ASP A 12 7.90 6.65 5.70
CA ASP A 12 9.08 7.52 5.78
C ASP A 12 9.79 7.63 4.41
N GLU A 13 10.97 7.02 4.26
CA GLU A 13 11.80 7.05 3.05
C GLU A 13 11.71 5.74 2.23
N ALA A 14 10.87 4.79 2.63
CA ALA A 14 10.70 3.49 1.99
C ALA A 14 9.28 3.29 1.45
N PHE A 15 9.12 2.26 0.61
CA PHE A 15 7.81 1.79 0.15
C PHE A 15 7.53 0.38 0.65
N ILE A 16 6.29 0.13 1.06
CA ILE A 16 5.81 -1.19 1.44
C ILE A 16 4.54 -1.53 0.66
N ALA A 17 4.30 -2.83 0.49
CA ALA A 17 3.04 -3.34 0.01
C ALA A 17 2.21 -3.89 1.17
N VAL A 18 0.91 -3.60 1.17
CA VAL A 18 -0.06 -4.06 2.17
C VAL A 18 -1.15 -4.84 1.47
N ILE A 19 -1.25 -6.11 1.81
CA ILE A 19 -2.29 -7.01 1.33
C ILE A 19 -3.34 -7.14 2.43
N MET A 20 -4.62 -6.97 2.09
CA MET A 20 -5.68 -7.13 3.08
C MET A 20 -6.94 -7.72 2.48
N ARG A 21 -7.83 -8.22 3.34
CA ARG A 21 -9.16 -8.65 2.90
C ARG A 21 -9.99 -7.44 2.48
N GLY A 22 -10.72 -7.58 1.37
CA GLY A 22 -11.51 -6.51 0.76
C GLY A 22 -12.76 -6.09 1.52
N ASP A 23 -13.13 -6.83 2.58
CA ASP A 23 -14.20 -6.44 3.50
C ASP A 23 -13.70 -5.53 4.65
N HIS A 24 -12.39 -5.25 4.71
CA HIS A 24 -11.79 -4.32 5.67
C HIS A 24 -11.28 -3.04 4.99
N ARG A 25 -11.21 -1.95 5.77
CA ARG A 25 -10.58 -0.69 5.33
C ARG A 25 -9.20 -0.53 5.95
N ILE A 26 -8.24 -0.07 5.15
CA ILE A 26 -6.89 0.19 5.61
C ILE A 26 -6.86 1.32 6.66
N ASN A 27 -6.03 1.17 7.69
CA ASN A 27 -5.86 2.16 8.74
C ASN A 27 -4.39 2.57 8.83
N LEU A 28 -4.07 3.74 8.26
CA LEU A 28 -2.69 4.25 8.22
C LEU A 28 -2.12 4.53 9.62
N LYS A 29 -2.96 4.83 10.64
CA LYS A 29 -2.48 4.98 12.02
C LYS A 29 -1.99 3.65 12.59
N LYS A 30 -2.71 2.55 12.33
CA LYS A 30 -2.25 1.21 12.75
C LYS A 30 -0.94 0.84 12.06
N ILE A 31 -0.82 1.12 10.78
CA ILE A 31 0.41 0.87 10.03
C ILE A 31 1.56 1.68 10.61
N LYS A 32 1.37 2.99 10.81
CA LYS A 32 2.36 3.88 11.43
C LYS A 32 2.82 3.37 12.80
N ASN A 33 1.91 2.86 13.62
CA ASN A 33 2.22 2.31 14.93
C ASN A 33 3.02 0.99 14.82
N ILE A 34 2.62 0.08 13.93
CA ILE A 34 3.28 -1.21 13.74
C ILE A 34 4.69 -1.03 13.14
N SER A 35 4.85 -0.09 12.21
CA SER A 35 6.14 0.20 11.57
C SER A 35 7.01 1.18 12.36
N ASN A 36 6.52 1.71 13.49
CA ASN A 36 7.17 2.75 14.30
C ASN A 36 7.66 3.95 13.45
N SER A 37 6.85 4.36 12.48
CA SER A 37 7.25 5.35 11.47
C SER A 37 6.76 6.74 11.81
N LYS A 38 7.40 7.78 11.25
CA LYS A 38 6.95 9.17 11.43
C LYS A 38 5.82 9.52 10.47
N LYS A 39 5.85 8.99 9.25
CA LYS A 39 4.91 9.32 8.18
C LYS A 39 4.51 8.06 7.40
N VAL A 40 3.22 7.92 7.13
CA VAL A 40 2.65 6.88 6.28
C VAL A 40 1.65 7.51 5.35
N LEU A 41 1.83 7.34 4.03
CA LEU A 41 0.97 7.84 2.98
C LEU A 41 0.71 6.75 1.94
N PHE A 42 -0.37 6.88 1.16
CA PHE A 42 -0.47 6.12 -0.08
C PHE A 42 0.58 6.61 -1.07
N ALA A 43 1.17 5.68 -1.82
CA ALA A 43 1.98 6.05 -2.97
C ALA A 43 1.12 6.71 -4.05
N THR A 44 1.69 7.68 -4.76
CA THR A 44 1.01 8.30 -5.92
C THR A 44 0.98 7.33 -7.10
N GLN A 45 0.16 7.63 -8.10
CA GLN A 45 0.09 6.84 -9.32
C GLN A 45 1.44 6.75 -10.03
N GLU A 46 2.15 7.88 -10.10
CA GLU A 46 3.47 7.95 -10.73
C GLU A 46 4.49 7.09 -9.99
N GLN A 47 4.47 7.10 -8.65
CA GLN A 47 5.34 6.27 -7.82
C GLN A 47 5.03 4.78 -8.00
N ILE A 48 3.75 4.40 -8.07
CA ILE A 48 3.33 3.01 -8.31
C ILE A 48 3.81 2.55 -9.68
N GLN A 49 3.57 3.33 -10.73
CA GLN A 49 4.01 3.00 -12.09
C GLN A 49 5.53 2.89 -12.19
N LEU A 50 6.28 3.80 -11.55
CA LEU A 50 7.74 3.79 -11.56
C LEU A 50 8.32 2.53 -10.89
N MET A 51 7.76 2.11 -9.76
CA MET A 51 8.29 0.97 -9.00
C MET A 51 7.80 -0.38 -9.50
N THR A 52 6.54 -0.46 -9.95
CA THR A 52 5.89 -1.74 -10.26
C THR A 52 5.68 -1.96 -11.75
N GLY A 53 5.79 -0.91 -12.58
CA GLY A 53 5.41 -0.96 -14.00
C GLY A 53 3.89 -1.11 -14.23
N ALA A 54 3.08 -1.19 -13.16
CA ALA A 54 1.66 -1.48 -13.24
C ALA A 54 0.80 -0.23 -12.96
N ASN A 55 -0.35 -0.19 -13.63
CA ASN A 55 -1.40 0.79 -13.35
C ASN A 55 -2.06 0.51 -11.99
N ILE A 56 -2.62 1.55 -11.36
CA ILE A 56 -3.41 1.44 -10.13
C ILE A 56 -4.52 0.40 -10.30
N GLY A 57 -4.70 -0.45 -9.27
CA GLY A 57 -5.71 -1.50 -9.25
C GLY A 57 -5.25 -2.84 -9.85
N TYR A 58 -4.09 -2.88 -10.51
CA TYR A 58 -3.52 -4.09 -11.11
C TYR A 58 -2.20 -4.53 -10.46
N VAL A 59 -1.80 -3.90 -9.35
CA VAL A 59 -0.60 -4.30 -8.61
C VAL A 59 -0.86 -5.66 -7.97
N SER A 60 -0.35 -6.71 -8.63
CA SER A 60 -0.34 -8.09 -8.14
C SER A 60 1.03 -8.41 -7.56
N LEU A 61 1.05 -8.99 -6.36
CA LEU A 61 2.26 -9.61 -5.82
C LEU A 61 2.18 -11.10 -6.20
N SER A 62 2.90 -11.46 -7.26
CA SER A 62 3.10 -12.85 -7.69
C SER A 62 4.17 -13.53 -6.86
#